data_AF-W1YNA6-F1
#
_entry.id   AF-W1YNA6-F1
#
_cell.length_a   1.000
_cell.length_b   1.000
_cell.length_c   1.000
_cell.angle_alpha   90.00
_cell.angle_beta   90.00
_cell.angle_gamma   90.00
#
_symmetry.space_group_name_H-M   'P 1'
#
loop_
_entity.id
_entity.type
_entity.pdbx_description
1 polymer ?
#
loop_
_entity_poly.entity_id
_entity_poly.type
_entity_poly.pdbx_seq_one_letter_code
_entity_poly.pdbx_strand_id
1 'polypeptide(L)'
;QAAAGLDEPQGSVAEQARRPFTSEPDSDPALAANRQWARQIAAAVPTSRRGAEAVAASEQRLRTPEAAEELLAGLAGASASWRERGYEERAAILHRVGDVLSCRRGELIEVAASEAGKTIDQADPEV
;
A
#
# COMPACT_ATOMS: atom_id res chain seq x y z
N GLN A 1 -0.16 4.17 -15.64
CA GLN A 1 -0.69 5.39 -14.98
C GLN A 1 0.15 5.58 -13.72
N ALA A 2 1.10 6.51 -13.74
CA ALA A 2 1.95 6.81 -12.61
C ALA A 2 1.49 8.13 -12.00
N ALA A 3 1.35 8.17 -10.67
CA ALA A 3 1.28 9.36 -9.83
C ALA A 3 0.11 10.35 -10.04
N ALA A 4 -1.08 9.89 -10.47
CA ALA A 4 -2.28 10.65 -10.13
C ALA A 4 -2.58 10.38 -8.65
N GLY A 5 -2.63 11.42 -7.82
CA GLY A 5 -3.09 11.28 -6.45
C GLY A 5 -4.46 10.61 -6.47
N LEU A 6 -4.68 9.66 -5.55
CA LEU A 6 -5.99 9.06 -5.40
C LEU A 6 -6.99 10.15 -5.11
N ASP A 7 -8.03 10.24 -5.94
CA ASP A 7 -9.15 11.13 -5.68
C ASP A 7 -9.70 10.87 -4.26
N GLU A 8 -10.21 11.93 -3.63
CA GLU A 8 -10.83 11.79 -2.32
C GLU A 8 -12.00 10.79 -2.37
N PRO A 9 -12.20 9.99 -1.30
CA PRO A 9 -13.31 9.06 -1.22
C PRO A 9 -14.64 9.77 -1.49
N GLN A 10 -15.39 9.29 -2.48
CA GLN A 10 -16.70 9.82 -2.82
C GLN A 10 -17.80 9.15 -2.00
N GLY A 11 -18.93 9.84 -1.82
CA GLY A 11 -20.07 9.36 -1.03
C GLY A 11 -19.87 9.50 0.47
N SER A 12 -20.90 9.13 1.22
CA SER A 12 -20.88 9.07 2.69
C SER A 12 -20.00 7.93 3.20
N VAL A 13 -19.54 8.04 4.45
CA VAL A 13 -18.83 6.94 5.15
C VAL A 13 -19.62 5.64 5.10
N ALA A 14 -20.94 5.74 5.22
CA ALA A 14 -21.83 4.58 5.24
C ALA A 14 -21.94 3.90 3.86
N GLU A 15 -21.87 4.67 2.77
CA GLU A 15 -21.79 4.14 1.40
C GLU A 15 -20.42 3.50 1.13
N GLN A 16 -19.34 4.17 1.55
CA GLN A 16 -17.97 3.67 1.43
C GLN A 16 -17.78 2.36 2.21
N ALA A 17 -18.34 2.28 3.43
CA ALA A 17 -18.29 1.09 4.28
C ALA A 17 -18.98 -0.14 3.67
N ARG A 18 -20.00 0.08 2.84
CA ARG A 18 -20.86 -0.97 2.28
C ARG A 18 -20.52 -1.35 0.83
N ARG A 19 -19.34 -0.95 0.33
CA ARG A 19 -18.84 -1.45 -0.96
C ARG A 19 -18.83 -2.99 -0.93
N PRO A 20 -19.36 -3.66 -1.97
CA PRO A 20 -19.29 -5.11 -2.04
C PRO A 20 -17.84 -5.57 -2.18
N PHE A 21 -17.55 -6.74 -1.63
CA PHE A 21 -16.26 -7.38 -1.85
C PHE A 21 -16.07 -7.70 -3.34
N THR A 22 -14.89 -7.39 -3.86
CA THR A 22 -14.41 -7.81 -5.17
C THR A 22 -12.93 -8.11 -5.07
N SER A 23 -12.49 -9.21 -5.69
CA SER A 23 -11.06 -9.46 -5.85
C SER A 23 -10.47 -8.48 -6.86
N GLU A 24 -9.25 -8.00 -6.59
CA GLU A 24 -8.45 -7.31 -7.59
C GLU A 24 -8.01 -8.34 -8.65
N PRO A 25 -8.20 -8.08 -9.96
CA PRO A 25 -7.76 -9.00 -11.00
C PRO A 25 -6.25 -8.93 -11.24
N ASP A 26 -5.64 -10.11 -11.42
CA ASP A 26 -4.25 -10.23 -11.88
C ASP A 26 -4.04 -9.50 -13.22
N SER A 27 -2.84 -8.97 -13.44
CA SER A 27 -2.49 -8.33 -14.72
C SER A 27 -2.35 -9.35 -15.84
N ASP A 28 -3.21 -9.26 -16.85
CA ASP A 28 -3.10 -10.08 -18.07
C ASP A 28 -1.88 -9.66 -18.93
N PRO A 29 -0.86 -10.53 -19.13
CA PRO A 29 0.31 -10.23 -19.95
C PRO A 29 0.00 -10.20 -21.47
N ALA A 30 -1.16 -10.69 -21.90
CA ALA A 30 -1.60 -10.61 -23.30
C ALA A 30 -1.95 -9.18 -23.72
N LEU A 31 -2.26 -8.30 -22.76
CA LEU A 31 -2.58 -6.90 -23.03
C LEU A 31 -1.32 -6.05 -23.23
N ALA A 32 -1.27 -5.30 -24.33
CA ALA A 32 -0.11 -4.45 -24.66
C ALA A 32 0.16 -3.37 -23.60
N ALA A 33 -0.90 -2.81 -23.02
CA ALA A 33 -0.82 -1.83 -21.94
C ALA A 33 -0.14 -2.41 -20.69
N ASN A 34 -0.52 -3.63 -20.27
CA ASN A 34 0.07 -4.30 -19.11
C ASN A 34 1.54 -4.63 -19.37
N ARG A 35 1.91 -5.09 -20.58
CA ARG A 35 3.32 -5.27 -20.94
C ARG A 35 4.13 -3.97 -20.94
N GLN A 36 3.52 -2.86 -21.32
CA GLN A 36 4.19 -1.56 -21.27
C GLN A 36 4.41 -1.11 -19.82
N TRP A 37 3.38 -1.24 -18.99
CA TRP A 37 3.45 -0.96 -17.55
C TRP A 37 4.49 -1.83 -16.84
N ALA A 38 4.50 -3.14 -17.08
CA ALA A 38 5.49 -4.07 -16.56
C ALA A 38 6.93 -3.69 -16.96
N ARG A 39 7.15 -3.27 -18.22
CA ARG A 39 8.46 -2.78 -18.68
C ARG A 39 8.90 -1.50 -17.98
N GLN A 40 7.96 -0.60 -17.65
CA GLN A 40 8.28 0.61 -16.90
C GLN A 40 8.73 0.28 -15.48
N ILE A 41 8.05 -0.66 -14.81
CA ILE A 41 8.47 -1.15 -13.49
C ILE A 41 9.86 -1.78 -13.59
N ALA A 42 10.05 -2.74 -14.50
CA ALA A 42 11.33 -3.43 -14.66
C ALA A 42 12.50 -2.49 -14.95
N ALA A 43 12.27 -1.40 -15.69
CA ALA A 43 13.29 -0.39 -15.96
C ALA A 43 13.67 0.45 -14.72
N ALA A 44 12.78 0.59 -13.73
CA ALA A 44 13.04 1.33 -12.50
C ALA A 44 13.80 0.49 -11.45
N VAL A 45 13.59 -0.83 -11.44
CA VAL A 45 14.13 -1.77 -10.43
C VAL A 45 15.64 -1.61 -10.17
N PRO A 46 16.55 -1.57 -11.18
CA PRO A 46 17.99 -1.55 -10.93
C PRO A 46 18.49 -0.37 -10.11
N THR A 47 17.75 0.74 -10.11
CA THR A 47 18.09 1.98 -9.39
C THR A 47 17.07 2.32 -8.30
N SER A 48 16.11 1.44 -8.03
CA SER A 48 15.09 1.69 -7.02
C SER A 48 15.71 1.84 -5.64
N ARG A 49 15.30 2.90 -4.94
CA ARG A 49 15.64 3.18 -3.54
C ARG A 49 14.39 3.28 -2.67
N ARG A 50 13.20 3.03 -3.23
CA ARG A 50 11.91 3.37 -2.60
C ARG A 50 11.72 2.73 -1.23
N GLY A 51 11.92 1.41 -1.13
CA GLY A 51 11.74 0.71 0.14
C GLY A 51 12.86 1.04 1.13
N ALA A 52 14.13 1.03 0.68
CA ALA A 52 15.27 1.45 1.49
C ALA A 52 15.11 2.88 2.07
N GLU A 53 14.59 3.83 1.29
CA GLU A 53 14.30 5.19 1.75
C GLU A 53 13.13 5.23 2.75
N ALA A 54 12.09 4.42 2.54
CA ALA A 54 10.99 4.30 3.49
C ALA A 54 11.44 3.71 4.84
N VAL A 55 12.36 2.73 4.81
CA VAL A 55 13.00 2.16 5.99
C VAL A 55 13.86 3.21 6.68
N ALA A 56 14.77 3.87 5.95
CA ALA A 56 15.65 4.89 6.52
C ALA A 56 14.86 6.05 7.15
N ALA A 57 13.75 6.47 6.52
CA ALA A 57 12.87 7.52 7.05
C ALA A 57 12.14 7.11 8.35
N SER A 58 11.98 5.81 8.59
CA SER A 58 11.26 5.28 9.77
C SER A 58 12.19 4.68 10.83
N GLU A 59 13.47 4.47 10.50
CA GLU A 59 14.46 3.75 11.30
C GLU A 59 14.56 4.28 12.74
N GLN A 60 14.56 5.61 12.90
CA GLN A 60 14.70 6.25 14.21
C GLN A 60 13.63 5.82 15.23
N ARG A 61 12.42 5.47 14.76
CA ARG A 61 11.30 5.06 15.63
C ARG A 61 11.49 3.67 16.24
N LEU A 62 12.43 2.87 15.72
CA LEU A 62 12.65 1.48 16.12
C LEU A 62 14.14 1.16 16.33
N ARG A 63 14.97 2.20 16.48
CA ARG A 63 16.44 2.05 16.54
C ARG A 63 16.95 1.49 17.86
N THR A 64 16.24 1.73 18.96
CA THR A 64 16.60 1.26 20.31
C THR A 64 15.39 0.67 21.03
N PRO A 65 15.60 -0.16 22.06
CA PRO A 65 14.51 -0.64 22.91
C PRO A 65 13.66 0.49 23.48
N GLU A 66 14.29 1.58 23.93
CA GLU A 66 13.60 2.75 24.49
C GLU A 66 12.71 3.44 23.45
N ALA A 67 13.20 3.62 22.22
CA ALA A 67 12.40 4.17 21.12
C ALA A 67 11.19 3.28 20.78
N ALA A 68 11.36 1.95 20.86
CA ALA A 68 10.26 1.01 20.66
C ALA A 68 9.23 1.09 21.81
N GLU A 69 9.67 1.23 23.06
CA GLU A 69 8.77 1.45 24.21
C GLU A 69 7.99 2.76 24.09
N GLU A 70 8.64 3.85 23.68
CA GLU A 70 7.98 5.13 23.42
C GLU A 70 6.90 5.01 22.32
N LEU A 71 7.21 4.30 21.22
CA LEU A 71 6.25 4.02 20.16
C LEU A 71 5.04 3.25 20.70
N LEU A 72 5.27 2.19 21.49
CA LEU A 72 4.21 1.37 22.08
C LEU A 72 3.33 2.18 23.05
N ALA A 73 3.94 3.04 23.86
CA ALA A 73 3.21 3.93 24.76
C ALA A 73 2.28 4.89 23.97
N GLY A 74 2.75 5.42 22.84
CA GLY A 74 1.93 6.23 21.94
C GLY A 74 0.77 5.45 21.29
N LEU A 75 1.02 4.20 20.91
CA LEU A 75 -0.01 3.32 20.31
C LEU A 75 -1.14 2.99 21.29
N ALA A 76 -0.87 2.94 22.60
CA ALA A 76 -1.91 2.71 23.60
C ALA A 76 -3.04 3.76 23.50
N GLY A 77 -2.68 5.03 23.31
CA GLY A 77 -3.64 6.12 23.08
C GLY A 77 -4.37 6.00 21.74
N ALA A 78 -3.65 5.71 20.65
CA ALA A 78 -4.23 5.51 19.32
C ALA A 78 -5.20 4.32 19.26
N SER A 79 -4.97 3.29 20.08
CA SER A 79 -5.85 2.12 20.17
C SER A 79 -7.24 2.47 20.72
N ALA A 80 -7.33 3.46 21.61
CA ALA A 80 -8.61 3.91 22.17
C ALA A 80 -9.42 4.64 21.10
N SER A 81 -8.81 5.61 20.42
CA SER A 81 -9.49 6.36 19.35
C SER A 81 -9.89 5.45 18.19
N TRP A 82 -9.07 4.46 17.81
CA TRP A 82 -9.45 3.47 16.79
C TRP A 82 -10.65 2.62 17.21
N ARG A 83 -10.71 2.19 18.48
CA ARG A 83 -11.84 1.40 19.01
C ARG A 83 -13.14 2.19 19.08
N GLU A 84 -13.06 3.48 19.39
CA GLU A 84 -14.21 4.40 19.46
C GLU A 84 -14.84 4.67 18.10
N ARG A 85 -14.07 4.56 17.00
CA ARG A 85 -14.63 4.64 15.65
C ARG A 85 -15.70 3.57 15.44
N GLY A 86 -16.83 3.94 14.84
CA GLY A 86 -17.86 2.99 14.45
C GLY A 86 -17.36 1.97 13.41
N TYR A 87 -18.08 0.86 13.25
CA TYR A 87 -17.71 -0.15 12.25
C TYR A 87 -17.69 0.42 10.82
N GLU A 88 -18.60 1.35 10.50
CA GLU A 88 -18.69 1.99 9.19
C GLU A 88 -17.41 2.78 8.87
N GLU A 89 -16.93 3.61 9.80
CA GLU A 89 -15.69 4.35 9.61
C GLU A 89 -14.49 3.42 9.41
N ARG A 90 -14.36 2.37 10.24
CA ARG A 90 -13.25 1.43 10.10
C ARG A 90 -13.31 0.68 8.76
N ALA A 91 -14.50 0.27 8.31
CA ALA A 91 -14.69 -0.37 7.01
C ALA A 91 -14.37 0.57 5.85
N ALA A 92 -14.81 1.83 5.91
CA ALA A 92 -14.48 2.85 4.90
C ALA A 92 -12.96 3.09 4.82
N ILE A 93 -12.27 3.14 5.97
CA ILE A 93 -10.81 3.25 6.03
C ILE A 93 -10.13 2.05 5.38
N LEU A 94 -10.59 0.82 5.65
CA LEU A 94 -10.02 -0.39 5.04
C LEU A 94 -10.25 -0.43 3.52
N HIS A 95 -11.42 -0.03 3.03
CA HIS A 95 -11.65 0.09 1.59
C HIS A 95 -10.72 1.14 0.96
N ARG A 96 -10.49 2.26 1.65
CA ARG A 96 -9.53 3.26 1.19
C ARG A 96 -8.10 2.73 1.16
N VAL A 97 -7.70 1.89 2.12
CA VAL A 97 -6.39 1.22 2.08
C VAL A 97 -6.28 0.36 0.81
N GLY A 98 -7.32 -0.41 0.47
CA GLY A 98 -7.37 -1.18 -0.78
C GLY A 98 -7.19 -0.31 -2.03
N ASP A 99 -7.89 0.83 -2.10
CA ASP A 99 -7.73 1.78 -3.21
C ASP A 99 -6.29 2.30 -3.30
N VAL A 100 -5.66 2.59 -2.16
CA VAL A 100 -4.27 3.06 -2.08
C VAL A 100 -3.29 2.00 -2.57
N LEU A 101 -3.47 0.75 -2.15
CA LEU A 101 -2.64 -0.36 -2.60
C LEU A 101 -2.76 -0.57 -4.11
N SER A 102 -4.00 -0.60 -4.65
CA SER A 102 -4.24 -0.75 -6.09
C SER A 102 -3.63 0.39 -6.91
N CYS A 103 -3.81 1.64 -6.49
CA CYS A 103 -3.22 2.79 -7.19
C CYS A 103 -1.69 2.83 -7.13
N ARG A 104 -1.08 2.29 -6.06
CA ARG A 104 0.39 2.23 -5.88
C ARG A 104 0.99 0.88 -6.27
N ARG A 105 0.21 0.00 -6.90
CA ARG A 105 0.61 -1.38 -7.19
C ARG A 105 1.91 -1.49 -7.96
N GLY A 106 2.14 -0.63 -8.96
CA GLY A 106 3.41 -0.61 -9.68
C GLY A 106 4.61 -0.24 -8.80
N GLU A 107 4.44 0.65 -7.81
CA GLU A 107 5.50 1.01 -6.86
C GLU A 107 5.79 -0.14 -5.88
N LEU A 108 4.75 -0.86 -5.45
CA LEU A 108 4.88 -2.01 -4.55
C LEU A 108 5.56 -3.20 -5.24
N ILE A 109 5.23 -3.46 -6.51
CA ILE A 109 5.91 -4.46 -7.35
C ILE A 109 7.38 -4.07 -7.58
N GLU A 110 7.66 -2.79 -7.83
CA GLU A 110 9.04 -2.28 -7.96
C GLU A 110 9.87 -2.59 -6.71
N VAL A 111 9.32 -2.32 -5.52
CA VAL A 111 9.98 -2.61 -4.23
C VAL A 111 10.19 -4.12 -4.04
N ALA A 112 9.15 -4.93 -4.27
CA ALA A 112 9.24 -6.38 -4.16
C ALA A 112 10.31 -6.97 -5.09
N ALA A 113 10.41 -6.46 -6.32
CA ALA A 113 11.44 -6.85 -7.28
C ALA A 113 12.85 -6.38 -6.85
N SER A 114 13.01 -5.12 -6.42
CA SER A 114 14.32 -4.58 -6.05
C SER A 114 14.89 -5.14 -4.76
N GLU A 115 14.05 -5.44 -3.77
CA GLU A 115 14.51 -5.87 -2.44
C GLU A 115 14.49 -7.38 -2.25
N ALA A 116 13.51 -8.08 -2.85
CA ALA A 116 13.33 -9.52 -2.69
C ALA A 116 13.59 -10.31 -3.98
N GLY A 117 13.93 -9.66 -5.09
CA GLY A 117 14.21 -10.33 -6.37
C GLY A 117 13.00 -11.00 -7.01
N LYS A 118 11.77 -10.62 -6.60
CA LYS A 118 10.53 -11.20 -7.15
C LYS A 118 10.36 -10.81 -8.61
N THR A 119 9.82 -11.73 -9.40
CA THR A 119 9.35 -11.41 -10.75
C THR A 119 8.01 -10.68 -10.68
N ILE A 120 7.62 -10.03 -11.78
CA ILE A 120 6.36 -9.27 -11.83
C ILE A 120 5.16 -10.20 -11.62
N ASP A 121 5.16 -11.39 -12.21
CA ASP A 121 4.09 -12.39 -12.04
C ASP A 121 3.98 -12.95 -10.61
N GLN A 122 5.06 -12.88 -9.81
CA GLN A 122 5.05 -13.26 -8.40
C GLN A 122 4.59 -12.12 -7.49
N ALA A 123 5.02 -10.89 -7.77
CA ALA A 123 4.71 -9.75 -6.92
C ALA A 123 3.32 -9.17 -7.20
N ASP A 124 2.82 -9.29 -8.43
CA ASP A 124 1.53 -8.73 -8.83
C ASP A 124 0.34 -9.27 -8.01
N PRO A 125 0.22 -10.59 -7.75
CA PRO A 125 -0.89 -11.14 -6.96
C PRO A 125 -0.75 -10.95 -5.44
N GLU A 126 0.41 -10.48 -4.96
CA GLU A 126 0.62 -10.21 -3.52
C GLU A 126 0.15 -8.82 -3.10
N VAL A 127 -0.03 -7.93 -4.06
CA VAL A 127 -0.51 -6.55 -3.84
C VAL A 127 -2.04 -6.52 -3.84
#